data_AF-A0AAE1IPA8-F1
#
_entry.id   AF-A0AAE1IPA8-F1
#
_cell.length_a   1.000
_cell.length_b   1.000
_cell.length_c   1.000
_cell.angle_alpha   90.00
_cell.angle_beta   90.00
_cell.angle_gamma   90.00
#
_symmetry.space_group_name_H-M   'P 1'
#
loop_
_entity.id
_entity.type
_entity.pdbx_description
1 polymer ?
#
loop_
_entity_poly.entity_id
_entity_poly.type
_entity_poly.pdbx_seq_one_letter_code
_entity_poly.pdbx_strand_id
1 'polypeptide(L)'
;MEDESQEIRLKSMKRNGIVIPSSASSVRELSPSSFFSICAQCLNSIDDSASFPISLPLEPESECVMICTDISSAVRNLGYEGDIRFHKVRDWE
;
A
#
# COMPACT_ATOMS: atom_id res chain seq x y z
N MET A 1 -6.57 17.74 -14.20
CA MET A 1 -5.42 17.14 -14.91
C MET A 1 -4.70 16.09 -14.03
N GLU A 2 -4.64 16.26 -12.70
CA GLU A 2 -4.11 15.22 -11.80
C GLU A 2 -5.02 13.99 -11.67
N ASP A 3 -6.34 14.16 -11.71
CA ASP A 3 -7.31 13.05 -11.55
C ASP A 3 -7.23 12.00 -12.68
N GLU A 4 -7.10 12.43 -13.94
CA GLU A 4 -6.95 11.49 -15.07
C GLU A 4 -5.71 10.62 -14.91
N SER A 5 -4.62 11.19 -14.37
CA SER A 5 -3.37 10.46 -14.13
C SER A 5 -3.47 9.45 -12.97
N GLN A 6 -4.36 9.67 -12.01
CA GLN A 6 -4.60 8.75 -10.88
C GLN A 6 -5.52 7.60 -11.31
N GLU A 7 -6.57 7.91 -12.08
CA GLU A 7 -7.50 6.91 -12.61
C GLU A 7 -6.79 5.94 -13.58
N ILE A 8 -5.86 6.44 -14.40
CA ILE A 8 -5.01 5.62 -15.28
C ILE A 8 -4.15 4.64 -14.45
N ARG A 9 -3.63 5.08 -13.30
CA ARG A 9 -2.78 4.25 -12.42
C ARG A 9 -3.57 3.09 -11.80
N LEU A 10 -4.74 3.37 -11.22
CA LEU A 10 -5.58 2.33 -10.61
C LEU A 10 -6.09 1.33 -11.67
N LYS A 11 -6.52 1.83 -12.85
CA LYS A 11 -6.90 0.95 -13.96
C LYS A 11 -5.73 0.08 -14.45
N SER A 12 -4.51 0.61 -14.45
CA SER A 12 -3.30 -0.15 -14.80
C SER A 12 -3.01 -1.25 -13.77
N MET A 13 -3.04 -0.92 -12.48
CA MET A 13 -2.87 -1.90 -11.40
C MET A 13 -3.90 -3.03 -11.49
N LYS A 14 -5.18 -2.70 -11.70
CA LYS A 14 -6.24 -3.69 -11.89
C LYS A 14 -6.01 -4.63 -13.07
N ARG A 15 -5.49 -4.10 -14.19
CA ARG A 15 -5.11 -4.91 -15.37
C ARG A 15 -3.95 -5.88 -15.09
N ASN A 16 -3.07 -5.53 -14.15
CA ASN A 16 -1.96 -6.38 -13.72
C ASN A 16 -2.35 -7.32 -12.57
N GLY A 17 -3.65 -7.51 -12.30
CA GLY A 17 -4.14 -8.48 -11.31
C GLY A 17 -4.22 -7.96 -9.88
N ILE A 18 -3.90 -6.69 -9.64
CA ILE A 18 -4.02 -6.08 -8.30
C ILE A 18 -5.50 -5.84 -7.98
N VAL A 19 -5.94 -6.35 -6.84
CA VAL A 19 -7.29 -6.16 -6.32
C VAL A 19 -7.39 -4.77 -5.69
N ILE A 20 -8.25 -3.94 -6.27
CA ILE A 20 -8.53 -2.57 -5.83
C ILE A 20 -10.00 -2.48 -5.42
N PRO A 21 -10.34 -1.83 -4.29
CA PRO A 21 -11.73 -1.60 -3.89
C PRO A 21 -12.51 -0.91 -5.02
N SER A 22 -13.70 -1.45 -5.34
CA SER A 22 -14.54 -0.91 -6.42
C SER A 22 -15.03 0.52 -6.18
N SER A 23 -15.00 0.98 -4.93
CA SER A 23 -15.39 2.32 -4.53
C SER A 23 -14.29 3.36 -4.70
N ALA A 24 -13.04 2.97 -4.96
CA ALA A 24 -11.92 3.89 -5.07
C ALA A 24 -11.68 4.29 -6.54
N SER A 25 -11.92 5.56 -6.83
CA SER A 25 -11.58 6.22 -8.10
C SER A 25 -10.22 6.94 -8.02
N SER A 26 -9.78 7.25 -6.80
CA SER A 26 -8.51 7.91 -6.50
C SER A 26 -7.79 7.24 -5.33
N VAL A 27 -6.45 7.34 -5.31
CA VAL A 27 -5.62 6.86 -4.20
C VAL A 27 -5.99 7.54 -2.87
N ARG A 28 -6.50 8.78 -2.93
CA ARG A 28 -6.92 9.55 -1.74
C ARG A 28 -8.16 8.97 -1.05
N GLU A 29 -8.93 8.13 -1.73
CA GLU A 29 -10.15 7.51 -1.20
C GLU A 29 -9.87 6.15 -0.53
N LEU A 30 -8.62 5.69 -0.58
CA LEU A 30 -8.24 4.42 0.00
C LEU A 30 -8.13 4.54 1.52
N SER A 31 -8.79 3.60 2.22
CA SER A 31 -8.50 3.39 3.64
C SER A 31 -7.05 2.91 3.83
N PRO A 32 -6.45 3.14 5.01
CA PRO A 32 -5.10 2.64 5.31
C PRO A 32 -4.93 1.14 5.02
N SER A 33 -5.92 0.31 5.38
CA SER A 33 -5.89 -1.12 5.12
C SER A 33 -5.95 -1.45 3.63
N SER A 34 -6.74 -0.71 2.85
CA SER A 34 -6.82 -0.91 1.39
C SER A 34 -5.53 -0.49 0.70
N PHE A 35 -4.96 0.64 1.13
CA PHE A 35 -3.68 1.13 0.63
C PHE A 35 -2.55 0.14 0.93
N PHE A 36 -2.46 -0.33 2.18
CA PHE A 36 -1.52 -1.38 2.58
C PHE A 36 -1.66 -2.63 1.71
N SER A 37 -2.89 -3.11 1.52
CA SER A 37 -3.16 -4.30 0.71
C SER A 37 -2.67 -4.15 -0.73
N ILE A 38 -2.89 -2.98 -1.35
CA ILE A 38 -2.42 -2.68 -2.70
C ILE A 38 -0.89 -2.66 -2.75
N CYS A 39 -0.21 -2.05 -1.77
CA CYS A 39 1.25 -2.06 -1.67
C CYS A 39 1.80 -3.49 -1.56
N ALA A 40 1.24 -4.30 -0.66
CA ALA A 40 1.66 -5.69 -0.46
C ALA A 40 1.48 -6.53 -1.74
N GLN A 41 0.32 -6.42 -2.40
CA GLN A 41 0.06 -7.11 -3.66
C GLN A 41 1.05 -6.71 -4.76
N CYS A 42 1.33 -5.40 -4.90
CA CYS A 42 2.31 -4.91 -5.86
C CYS A 42 3.71 -5.47 -5.59
N LEU A 43 4.18 -5.43 -4.33
CA LEU A 43 5.50 -5.94 -3.96
C LEU A 43 5.62 -7.44 -4.24
N ASN A 44 4.62 -8.23 -3.84
CA ASN A 44 4.57 -9.67 -4.12
C ASN A 44 4.52 -9.99 -5.62
N SER A 45 4.08 -9.04 -6.46
CA SER A 45 4.02 -9.22 -7.92
C SER A 45 5.31 -8.78 -8.62
N ILE A 46 6.11 -7.90 -8.00
CA ILE A 46 7.35 -7.36 -8.55
C ILE A 46 8.55 -8.23 -8.16
N ASP A 47 8.53 -8.77 -6.94
CA ASP A 47 9.63 -9.53 -6.36
C ASP A 47 9.13 -10.92 -5.92
N ASP A 48 9.56 -11.97 -6.62
CA ASP A 48 9.20 -13.36 -6.32
C ASP A 48 9.68 -13.83 -4.94
N SER A 49 10.66 -13.13 -4.34
CA SER A 49 11.14 -13.42 -2.99
C SER A 49 10.33 -12.73 -1.90
N ALA A 50 9.49 -11.74 -2.26
CA ALA A 50 8.62 -11.03 -1.34
C ALA A 50 7.41 -11.89 -0.96
N SER A 51 7.07 -11.89 0.34
CA SER A 51 5.91 -12.61 0.87
C SER A 51 5.20 -11.77 1.92
N PHE A 52 4.61 -10.67 1.47
CA PHE A 52 3.84 -9.77 2.32
C PHE A 52 2.40 -10.26 2.49
N PRO A 53 1.82 -10.18 3.71
CA PRO A 53 0.40 -10.41 3.91
C PRO A 53 -0.39 -9.30 3.20
N ILE A 54 -1.49 -9.67 2.54
CA ILE A 54 -2.37 -8.72 1.84
C ILE A 54 -3.35 -7.99 2.77
N SER A 55 -3.39 -8.37 4.05
CA SER A 55 -4.21 -7.74 5.09
C SER A 55 -3.31 -7.07 6.12
N LEU A 56 -3.65 -5.83 6.50
CA LEU A 56 -2.95 -5.11 7.55
C LEU A 56 -3.28 -5.75 8.92
N PRO A 57 -2.29 -6.31 9.65
CA PRO A 57 -2.51 -6.73 11.02
C PRO A 57 -2.83 -5.52 11.88
N LEU A 58 -3.95 -5.55 12.60
CA LEU A 58 -4.38 -4.46 13.47
C LEU A 58 -3.92 -4.66 14.91
N GLU A 59 -3.76 -5.91 15.35
CA GLU A 59 -3.28 -6.26 16.68
C GLU A 59 -2.34 -7.48 16.62
N PRO A 60 -1.24 -7.48 17.41
CA PRO A 60 -0.77 -6.38 18.25
C PRO A 60 -0.22 -5.21 17.41
N GLU A 61 -0.27 -3.97 17.94
CA GLU A 61 0.22 -2.78 17.22
C GLU A 61 1.69 -2.90 16.78
N SER A 62 2.51 -3.64 17.54
CA SER A 62 3.90 -3.93 17.20
C SER A 62 4.03 -4.67 15.86
N GLU A 63 3.10 -5.57 15.55
CA GLU A 63 3.10 -6.31 14.28
C GLU A 63 2.75 -5.40 13.11
N CYS A 64 1.80 -4.47 13.30
CA CYS A 64 1.46 -3.43 12.33
C CYS A 64 2.66 -2.54 11.99
N VAL A 65 3.38 -2.06 13.02
CA VAL A 65 4.58 -1.23 12.85
C VAL A 65 5.67 -2.00 12.12
N MET A 66 5.91 -3.26 12.50
CA MET A 66 6.91 -4.11 11.88
C MET A 66 6.61 -4.31 10.40
N ILE A 67 5.40 -4.73 10.04
CA ILE A 67 5.08 -5.01 8.64
C ILE A 67 5.06 -3.76 7.77
N CYS A 68 4.64 -2.60 8.31
CA CYS A 68 4.73 -1.32 7.58
C CYS A 68 6.18 -0.90 7.38
N THR A 69 7.07 -1.21 8.33
CA THR A 69 8.51 -0.96 8.22
C THR A 69 9.13 -1.85 7.14
N ASP A 70 8.74 -3.13 7.09
CA ASP A 70 9.24 -4.08 6.10
C ASP A 70 8.81 -3.68 4.68
N ILE A 71 7.54 -3.27 4.50
CA ILE A 71 7.06 -2.73 3.22
C ILE A 71 7.85 -1.46 2.83
N SER A 72 8.05 -0.54 3.77
CA SER A 72 8.84 0.68 3.53
C SER A 72 10.25 0.35 3.05
N SER A 73 10.91 -0.63 3.69
CA SER A 73 12.23 -1.13 3.31
C SER A 73 12.22 -1.75 1.90
N ALA A 74 11.23 -2.59 1.60
CA ALA A 74 11.11 -3.22 0.28
C ALA A 74 10.91 -2.17 -0.83
N VAL A 75 10.09 -1.15 -0.61
CA VAL A 75 9.91 -0.04 -1.56
C VAL A 75 11.22 0.73 -1.77
N ARG A 76 11.99 0.97 -0.70
CA ARG A 76 13.33 1.58 -0.80
C ARG A 76 14.31 0.71 -1.59
N ASN A 77 14.27 -0.60 -1.41
CA ASN A 77 15.12 -1.56 -2.14
C ASN A 77 14.83 -1.58 -3.65
N LEU A 78 13.62 -1.17 -4.08
CA LEU A 78 13.29 -0.95 -5.48
C LEU A 78 13.86 0.36 -6.06
N GLY A 79 14.58 1.15 -5.25
CA GLY A 79 15.22 2.41 -5.66
C GLY A 79 14.42 3.67 -5.31
N TYR A 80 13.39 3.58 -4.45
CA TYR A 80 12.69 4.77 -3.96
C TYR A 80 13.56 5.54 -2.95
N GLU A 81 13.97 6.76 -3.32
CA GLU A 81 14.86 7.60 -2.49
C GLU A 81 14.12 8.42 -1.43
N GLY A 82 12.80 8.56 -1.55
CA GLY A 82 11.99 9.32 -0.60
C GLY A 82 11.85 8.65 0.77
N ASP A 83 11.36 9.41 1.74
CA ASP A 83 11.16 8.90 3.09
C ASP A 83 9.74 8.37 3.30
N ILE A 84 9.64 7.11 3.75
CA ILE A 84 8.38 6.43 4.08
C ILE A 84 8.43 6.09 5.57
N ARG A 85 7.62 6.79 6.34
CA ARG A 85 7.53 6.66 7.80
C ARG A 85 6.16 6.17 8.22
N PHE A 86 6.12 5.41 9.31
CA PHE A 86 4.87 5.07 9.98
C PHE A 86 4.32 6.29 10.74
N HIS A 87 3.04 6.59 10.56
CA HIS A 87 2.34 7.62 11.32
C HIS A 87 1.07 7.03 11.92
N LYS A 88 0.99 6.99 13.26
CA LYS A 88 -0.26 6.68 13.96
C LYS A 88 -1.07 7.96 14.04
N VAL A 89 -2.11 8.06 13.21
CA VAL A 89 -3.14 9.09 13.41
C VAL A 89 -3.88 8.69 14.68
N ARG A 90 -3.72 9.48 15.76
CA ARG A 90 -4.59 9.35 16.92
C ARG A 90 -5.95 9.90 16.50
N ASP A 91 -7.01 9.10 16.62
CA ASP A 91 -8.37 9.62 16.52
C ASP A 91 -8.51 10.79 17.50
N TRP A 92 -8.98 11.92 17.01
CA TRP A 92 -9.39 13.04 17.86
C TRP A 92 -10.76 12.68 18.44
N GLU A 93 -10.89 12.76 19.76
CA GLU A 93 -12.19 12.73 20.46
C GLU A 93 -12.97 14.03 20.22
#